data_AF-A0A2E9WQ95-F1
#
_entry.id   AF-A0A2E9WQ95-F1
#
_cell.length_a   1.000
_cell.length_b   1.000
_cell.length_c   1.000
_cell.angle_alpha   90.00
_cell.angle_beta   90.00
_cell.angle_gamma   90.00
#
_symmetry.space_group_name_H-M   'P 1'
#
loop_
_entity.id
_entity.type
_entity.pdbx_description
1 polymer ?
#
loop_
_entity_poly.entity_id
_entity_poly.type
_entity_poly.pdbx_seq_one_letter_code
_entity_poly.pdbx_strand_id
1 'polypeptide(L)' 'MNESNIDTNEQKKRKFIGIYFTCYNIYGRIYNYSGKQYEGKCPKCFRRLTVKVGRGSVSSVFI' A
#
# COMPACT_ATOMS: atom_id res chain seq x y z
N MET A 1 -37.06 -17.51 -16.54
CA MET A 1 -36.79 -16.19 -15.93
C MET A 1 -36.07 -16.48 -14.63
N ASN A 2 -34.75 -16.46 -14.66
CA ASN A 2 -33.92 -16.92 -13.56
C ASN A 2 -32.69 -16.02 -13.54
N GLU A 3 -32.80 -15.02 -12.68
CA GLU A 3 -31.81 -13.97 -12.43
C GLU A 3 -30.74 -14.54 -11.50
N SER A 4 -29.64 -14.99 -12.09
CA SER A 4 -28.46 -15.45 -11.36
C SER A 4 -27.80 -14.25 -10.68
N ASN A 5 -27.93 -14.19 -9.35
CA ASN A 5 -27.22 -13.28 -8.48
C ASN A 5 -25.70 -13.31 -8.75
N ILE A 6 -25.18 -12.22 -9.28
CA ILE A 6 -23.74 -11.98 -9.40
C ILE A 6 -23.29 -11.50 -8.01
N ASP A 7 -22.81 -12.43 -7.19
CA ASP A 7 -22.07 -12.13 -5.96
C ASP A 7 -20.70 -11.57 -6.35
N THR A 8 -20.65 -10.29 -6.72
CA THR A 8 -19.39 -9.55 -6.87
C THR A 8 -18.86 -9.22 -5.48
N ASN A 9 -18.44 -10.25 -4.74
CA ASN A 9 -17.55 -10.07 -3.60
C ASN A 9 -16.14 -9.78 -4.13
N GLU A 10 -16.01 -8.65 -4.83
CA GLU A 10 -14.71 -8.02 -5.05
C GLU A 10 -14.24 -7.52 -3.70
N GLN A 11 -13.61 -8.42 -2.93
CA GLN A 11 -12.78 -8.07 -1.80
C GLN A 11 -11.72 -7.11 -2.32
N LYS A 12 -12.01 -5.80 -2.26
CA LYS A 12 -11.16 -4.73 -2.80
C LYS A 12 -9.75 -4.97 -2.31
N LYS A 13 -8.88 -5.50 -3.19
CA LYS A 13 -7.49 -5.82 -2.85
C LYS A 13 -6.88 -4.55 -2.29
N ARG A 14 -6.48 -4.59 -1.00
CA ARG A 14 -5.95 -3.41 -0.32
C ARG A 14 -4.73 -2.92 -1.07
N LYS A 15 -4.77 -1.66 -1.52
CA LYS A 15 -3.65 -1.04 -2.23
C LYS A 15 -2.43 -1.03 -1.32
N PHE A 16 -1.30 -1.49 -1.83
CA PHE A 16 -0.04 -1.51 -1.11
C PHE A 16 1.06 -0.90 -1.99
N ILE A 17 2.11 -0.40 -1.34
CA ILE A 17 3.38 -0.10 -1.99
C ILE A 17 4.50 -0.82 -1.24
N GLY A 18 5.51 -1.24 -1.98
CA GLY A 18 6.74 -1.74 -1.39
C GLY A 18 7.66 -0.59 -1.02
N ILE A 19 8.30 -0.68 0.13
CA ILE A 19 9.26 0.31 0.61
C ILE A 19 10.52 -0.39 1.11
N TYR A 20 11.67 0.20 0.78
CA TYR A 20 12.93 -0.19 1.36
C TYR A 20 13.23 0.66 2.59
N PHE A 21 13.34 0.01 3.74
CA PHE A 21 13.67 0.65 5.01
C PHE A 21 15.19 0.72 5.19
N THR A 22 15.76 1.91 4.98
CA THR A 22 17.20 2.17 5.11
C THR A 22 17.75 2.00 6.53
N CYS A 23 16.90 1.97 7.56
CA CYS A 23 17.33 1.78 8.94
C CYS A 23 17.80 0.35 9.27
N TYR A 24 17.29 -0.67 8.56
CA TYR A 24 17.67 -2.08 8.75
C TYR A 24 17.85 -2.83 7.42
N ASN A 25 17.98 -2.09 6.32
CA ASN A 25 18.13 -2.64 4.97
C ASN A 25 17.11 -3.71 4.61
N ILE A 26 15.86 -3.52 5.05
CA ILE A 26 14.76 -4.49 4.87
C ILE A 26 13.71 -3.95 3.91
N TYR A 27 13.23 -4.82 3.05
CA TYR A 27 12.07 -4.53 2.21
C TYR A 27 10.78 -4.90 2.93
N GLY A 28 9.80 -4.01 2.90
CA GLY A 28 8.49 -4.26 3.48
C GLY A 28 7.37 -3.62 2.65
N ARG A 29 6.12 -3.88 3.07
CA ARG A 29 4.93 -3.33 2.41
C ARG A 29 4.22 -2.40 3.37
N ILE A 30 3.72 -1.29 2.82
CA ILE A 30 2.83 -0.38 3.53
C ILE A 30 1.51 -0.29 2.76
N TYR A 31 0.42 -0.09 3.49
CA TYR A 31 -0.92 -0.21 2.94
C TYR A 31 -1.63 1.14 2.99
N ASN A 32 -2.49 1.37 2.02
CA ASN A 32 -3.39 2.51 2.06
C ASN A 32 -4.71 2.09 2.73
N TYR A 33 -4.92 2.60 3.93
CA TYR A 33 -6.13 2.32 4.71
C TYR A 33 -7.26 3.33 4.43
N SER A 34 -6.93 4.59 4.17
CA SER A 34 -7.88 5.73 4.12
C SER A 34 -8.14 6.28 2.71
N GLY A 35 -7.48 5.73 1.69
CA GLY A 35 -7.44 6.23 0.31
C GLY A 35 -6.49 7.41 0.10
N LYS A 36 -6.12 8.16 1.15
CA LYS A 36 -5.37 9.43 1.04
C LYS A 36 -3.86 9.29 1.27
N GLN A 37 -3.44 8.26 1.99
CA GLN A 37 -2.04 8.04 2.36
C GLN A 37 -1.77 6.56 2.59
N TYR A 38 -0.53 6.15 2.33
CA TYR A 38 -0.02 4.85 2.71
C TYR A 38 0.64 4.95 4.07
N GLU A 39 0.31 4.02 4.95
CA GLU A 39 0.81 3.97 6.32
C GLU A 39 1.45 2.63 6.60
N GLY A 40 2.53 2.65 7.36
CA GLY A 40 3.20 1.45 7.81
C GLY A 40 4.33 1.72 8.78
N LYS A 41 5.06 0.66 9.11
CA LYS A 41 6.16 0.71 10.08
C LYS A 41 7.29 -0.21 9.65
N CYS A 42 8.51 0.12 10.05
CA CYS A 42 9.63 -0.80 9.90
C CYS A 42 9.36 -2.05 10.75
N PRO A 43 9.55 -3.27 10.22
CA PRO A 43 9.34 -4.50 10.99
C PRO A 43 10.37 -4.73 12.11
N LYS A 44 11.49 -3.98 12.11
CA LYS A 44 12.57 -4.12 13.10
C LYS A 44 12.52 -3.06 14.20
N CYS A 45 12.55 -1.77 13.85
CA CYS A 45 12.49 -0.68 14.85
C CYS A 45 11.09 -0.12 15.10
N PHE A 46 10.07 -0.58 14.39
CA PHE A 46 8.70 -0.08 14.50
C PHE A 46 8.51 1.42 14.22
N ARG A 47 9.52 2.07 13.62
CA ARG A 47 9.40 3.47 13.20
C ARG A 47 8.26 3.60 12.19
N ARG A 48 7.29 4.45 12.53
CA ARG A 48 6.13 4.73 11.69
C ARG A 48 6.54 5.61 10.52
N LEU A 49 5.91 5.39 9.37
CA LEU A 49 5.98 6.28 8.23
C LEU A 49 4.61 6.46 7.60
N THR A 50 4.48 7.59 6.93
CA THR A 50 3.27 7.97 6.20
C THR A 50 3.69 8.56 4.88
N VAL A 51 3.20 7.99 3.78
CA VAL A 51 3.42 8.49 2.42
C VAL A 51 2.08 9.04 1.92
N LYS A 52 1.99 10.35 1.79
CA LYS A 52 0.78 11.01 1.27
C LYS A 52 0.67 10.76 -0.24
N VAL A 53 -0.54 10.47 -0.71
CA VAL A 53 -0.83 10.37 -2.15
C VAL A 53 -1.07 11.79 -2.66
N GLY A 54 0.01 12.48 -3.07
CA GLY A 54 -0.04 13.79 -3.71
C GLY A 54 0.05 13.70 -5.23
N ARG A 55 -0.26 14.78 -5.96
CA ARG A 55 -0.15 14.87 -7.44
C ARG A 55 1.28 14.75 -7.99
N GLY A 56 2.29 14.67 -7.11
CA GLY A 56 3.67 14.41 -7.50
C GLY A 56 3.92 12.91 -7.62
N SER A 57 3.74 12.37 -8.81
CA SER A 57 4.17 11.01 -9.15
C SER A 57 5.68 10.90 -8.98
N VAL A 58 6.17 10.34 -7.87
CA VAL A 58 7.57 9.92 -7.76
C VAL A 58 7.71 8.51 -8.35
N SER A 59 7.71 8.45 -9.68
CA SER A 59 8.03 7.23 -10.43
C SER A 59 9.55 7.12 -10.57
N SER A 60 10.23 6.72 -9.49
CA SER A 60 11.61 6.26 -9.59
C SER A 60 11.60 4.84 -10.12
N VAL A 61 11.70 4.69 -11.45
CA VAL A 61 12.12 3.43 -12.06
C VAL A 61 13.64 3.34 -11.84
N PHE A 62 14.08 2.49 -10.92
CA PHE A 62 15.48 2.08 -10.89
C PHE A 62 15.69 1.14 -12.08
N ILE A 63 16.49 1.59 -13.05
CA ILE A 63 16.99 0.82 -14.21
C ILE A 63 18.25 0.09 -13.78
#